data_AF-A0A7L2QJH4-F1
#
_entry.id   AF-A0A7L2QJH4-F1
#
_cell.length_a   1.000
_cell.length_b   1.000
_cell.length_c   1.000
_cell.angle_alpha   90.00
_cell.angle_beta   90.00
_cell.angle_gamma   90.00
#
_symmetry.space_group_name_H-M   'P 1'
#
loop_
_entity.id
_entity.type
_entity.pdbx_description
1 polymer ?
#
loop_
_entity_poly.entity_id
_entity_poly.type
_entity_poly.pdbx_seq_one_letter_code
_entity_poly.pdbx_strand_id
1 'polypeptide(L)'
;MQQEKAEWENLNRILMRHGLKPVSLAAPQSCGDTSDMIVLDHQSSEGIRLALKTLVEDTERQQKVMQGLMEANRCLRDVVRLEQGRASRQEQRANDLENVVKNIKAKICQLEDETIAKACQQQNQVKELQKEQQASRVKYQQQQEKLQEQEEIIARLQKELSRVGREEQQRADTQNKMFCQFCKRAPKSVLDQRYLSEVIFFFCETVSQ
;
A
#
# COMPACT_ATOMS: atom_id res chain seq x y z
N MET A 1 23.44 -70.84 -67.05
CA MET A 1 24.76 -70.18 -67.21
C MET A 1 24.65 -68.72 -67.68
N GLN A 2 24.17 -68.40 -68.89
CA GLN A 2 24.12 -67.00 -69.38
C GLN A 2 23.20 -66.08 -68.55
N GLN A 3 22.01 -66.57 -68.17
CA GLN A 3 21.07 -65.81 -67.35
C GLN A 3 21.59 -65.54 -65.93
N GLU A 4 22.17 -66.55 -65.28
CA GLU A 4 22.78 -66.42 -63.95
C GLU A 4 23.94 -65.41 -63.95
N LYS A 5 24.76 -65.41 -65.01
CA LYS A 5 25.84 -64.42 -65.19
C LYS A 5 25.29 -62.99 -65.29
N ALA A 6 24.21 -62.78 -66.06
CA ALA A 6 23.56 -61.48 -66.19
C ALA A 6 22.93 -60.99 -64.87
N GLU A 7 22.38 -61.91 -64.07
CA GLU A 7 21.80 -61.60 -62.76
C GLU A 7 22.88 -61.24 -61.72
N TRP A 8 24.03 -61.91 -61.75
CA TRP A 8 25.21 -61.54 -60.97
C TRP A 8 25.83 -60.21 -61.42
N GLU A 9 25.89 -59.94 -62.73
CA GLU A 9 26.34 -58.64 -63.27
C GLU A 9 25.41 -57.50 -62.83
N ASN A 10 24.09 -57.74 -62.75
CA ASN A 10 23.14 -56.77 -62.23
C ASN A 10 23.34 -56.51 -60.72
N LEU A 11 23.52 -57.58 -59.92
CA LEU A 11 23.81 -57.44 -58.49
C LEU A 11 25.15 -56.74 -58.25
N ASN A 12 26.18 -57.04 -59.05
CA ASN A 12 27.48 -56.38 -58.99
C ASN A 12 27.39 -54.88 -59.27
N ARG A 13 26.52 -54.45 -60.21
CA ARG A 13 26.24 -53.01 -60.41
C ARG A 13 25.66 -52.36 -59.16
N ILE A 14 24.77 -53.04 -58.46
CA ILE A 14 24.18 -52.57 -57.20
C ILE A 14 25.27 -52.51 -56.12
N LEU A 15 26.02 -53.58 -55.90
CA LEU A 15 27.12 -53.64 -54.92
C LEU A 15 28.12 -52.50 -55.13
N MET A 16 28.56 -52.29 -56.38
CA MET A 16 29.50 -51.22 -56.73
C MET A 16 28.92 -49.82 -56.48
N ARG A 17 27.61 -49.61 -56.71
CA ARG A 17 26.93 -48.34 -56.37
C ARG A 17 26.98 -48.05 -54.86
N HIS A 18 27.02 -49.09 -54.04
CA HIS A 18 27.18 -49.00 -52.58
C HIS A 18 28.66 -49.10 -52.13
N GLY A 19 29.63 -49.06 -53.05
CA GLY A 19 31.06 -49.11 -52.75
C GLY A 19 31.60 -50.49 -52.37
N LEU A 20 30.81 -51.55 -52.59
CA LEU A 20 31.19 -52.94 -52.31
C LEU A 20 31.88 -53.57 -53.52
N LYS A 21 32.78 -54.53 -53.28
CA LYS A 21 33.49 -55.25 -54.34
C LYS A 21 32.55 -56.20 -55.11
N PRO A 22 32.73 -56.37 -56.44
CA PRO A 22 31.87 -57.25 -57.24
C PRO A 22 32.25 -58.71 -57.03
N VAL A 23 31.25 -59.59 -57.10
CA VAL A 23 31.43 -61.04 -57.08
C VAL A 23 31.85 -61.53 -58.47
N SER A 24 33.02 -62.14 -58.56
CA SER A 24 33.56 -62.65 -59.83
C SER A 24 33.18 -64.12 -60.04
N LEU A 25 32.62 -64.44 -61.21
CA LEU A 25 32.32 -65.82 -61.60
C LEU A 25 33.50 -66.40 -62.39
N ALA A 26 34.16 -67.43 -61.84
CA ALA A 26 35.27 -68.11 -62.51
C ALA A 26 34.77 -69.06 -63.62
N ALA A 27 35.52 -69.15 -64.73
CA ALA A 27 35.21 -70.08 -65.81
C ALA A 27 35.69 -71.51 -65.45
N PRO A 28 34.92 -72.57 -65.80
CA PRO A 28 35.27 -73.96 -65.42
C PRO A 28 36.62 -74.47 -65.94
N GLN A 29 37.23 -73.82 -66.94
CA GLN A 29 38.42 -74.29 -67.64
C GLN A 29 39.72 -73.52 -67.33
N SER A 30 39.70 -72.55 -66.41
CA SER A 30 40.88 -71.71 -66.10
C SER A 30 41.30 -71.78 -64.62
N CYS A 31 41.45 -72.99 -64.06
CA CYS A 31 41.67 -73.14 -62.63
C CYS A 31 42.96 -73.93 -62.32
N GLY A 32 44.00 -73.22 -61.86
CA GLY A 32 45.24 -73.80 -61.32
C GLY A 32 45.31 -73.77 -59.79
N ASP A 33 44.74 -72.74 -59.15
CA ASP A 33 44.66 -72.59 -57.69
C ASP A 33 43.19 -72.43 -57.26
N THR A 34 42.64 -73.46 -56.62
CA THR A 34 41.28 -73.50 -56.08
C THR A 34 41.19 -73.03 -54.63
N SER A 35 42.30 -72.64 -54.00
CA SER A 35 42.37 -72.34 -52.57
C SER A 35 41.49 -71.16 -52.13
N ASP A 36 41.23 -70.21 -53.04
CA ASP A 36 40.48 -68.98 -52.76
C ASP A 36 39.10 -68.93 -53.46
N MET A 37 38.64 -70.04 -54.06
CA MET A 37 37.38 -70.11 -54.80
C MET A 37 36.35 -71.00 -54.11
N ILE A 38 35.11 -70.53 -54.03
CA ILE A 38 33.97 -71.29 -53.49
C ILE A 38 33.15 -71.82 -54.66
N VAL A 39 32.99 -73.13 -54.76
CA VAL A 39 32.09 -73.77 -55.73
C VAL A 39 30.69 -73.84 -55.11
N LEU A 40 29.72 -73.24 -55.78
CA LEU A 40 28.32 -73.23 -55.37
C LEU A 40 27.49 -74.03 -56.37
N ASP A 41 26.55 -74.82 -55.86
CA ASP A 41 25.46 -75.34 -56.68
C ASP A 41 24.49 -74.20 -57.03
N HIS A 42 23.62 -74.45 -58.02
CA HIS A 42 22.70 -73.44 -58.55
C HIS A 42 21.75 -72.88 -57.46
N GLN A 43 21.27 -73.74 -56.55
CA GLN A 43 20.36 -73.34 -55.49
C GLN A 43 21.08 -72.47 -54.45
N SER A 44 22.31 -72.83 -54.07
CA SER A 44 23.13 -72.01 -53.17
C SER A 44 23.51 -70.66 -53.78
N SER A 45 23.84 -70.61 -55.08
CA SER A 45 24.14 -69.37 -55.82
C SER A 45 22.94 -68.42 -55.86
N GLU A 46 21.75 -68.94 -56.20
CA GLU A 46 20.50 -68.17 -56.17
C GLU A 46 20.17 -67.66 -54.76
N GLY A 47 20.30 -68.52 -53.75
CA GLY A 47 20.05 -68.15 -52.35
C GLY A 47 20.96 -67.03 -51.86
N ILE A 48 22.27 -67.11 -52.14
CA ILE A 48 23.24 -66.06 -51.77
C ILE A 48 22.95 -64.75 -52.50
N ARG A 49 22.64 -64.81 -53.80
CA ARG A 49 22.31 -63.62 -54.59
C ARG A 49 21.05 -62.92 -54.08
N LEU A 50 20.01 -63.67 -53.73
CA LEU A 50 18.80 -63.12 -53.13
C LEU A 50 19.10 -62.49 -51.76
N ALA A 51 19.87 -63.19 -50.91
CA ALA A 51 20.27 -62.69 -49.60
C ALA A 51 21.08 -61.38 -49.71
N LEU A 52 22.05 -61.31 -50.63
CA LEU A 52 22.83 -60.10 -50.88
C LEU A 52 21.97 -58.94 -51.38
N LYS A 53 21.03 -59.21 -52.31
CA LYS A 53 20.11 -58.20 -52.81
C LYS A 53 19.25 -57.62 -51.68
N THR A 54 18.61 -58.49 -50.88
CA THR A 54 17.77 -58.08 -49.75
C THR A 54 18.58 -57.33 -48.69
N LEU A 55 19.82 -57.75 -48.40
CA LEU A 55 20.67 -57.08 -47.43
C LEU A 55 21.04 -55.65 -47.88
N VAL A 56 21.35 -55.46 -49.16
CA VAL A 56 21.65 -54.12 -49.70
C VAL A 56 20.41 -53.21 -49.64
N GLU A 57 19.25 -53.72 -50.06
CA GLU A 57 17.99 -52.99 -49.99
C GLU A 57 17.63 -52.60 -48.55
N ASP A 58 17.83 -53.52 -47.58
CA ASP A 58 17.58 -53.23 -46.17
C ASP A 58 18.58 -52.21 -45.61
N THR A 59 19.86 -52.29 -46.01
CA THR A 59 20.88 -51.32 -45.60
C THR A 59 20.55 -49.91 -46.11
N GLU A 60 20.08 -49.78 -47.35
CA GLU A 60 19.63 -48.49 -47.89
C GLU A 60 18.42 -47.93 -47.13
N ARG A 61 17.45 -48.79 -46.82
CA ARG A 61 16.28 -48.42 -46.01
C ARG A 61 16.71 -47.95 -44.61
N GLN A 62 17.60 -48.68 -43.96
CA GLN A 62 18.15 -48.30 -42.65
C GLN A 62 18.91 -46.98 -42.71
N GLN A 63 19.69 -46.74 -43.76
CA GLN A 63 20.42 -45.47 -43.96
C GLN A 63 19.45 -44.28 -44.08
N LYS A 64 18.34 -44.43 -44.83
CA LYS A 64 17.30 -43.40 -44.93
C LYS A 64 16.64 -43.11 -43.59
N VAL A 65 16.32 -44.15 -42.82
CA VAL A 65 15.76 -44.00 -41.46
C VAL A 65 16.76 -43.29 -40.55
N MET A 66 18.04 -43.69 -40.58
CA MET A 66 19.08 -43.06 -39.78
C MET A 66 19.24 -41.58 -40.12
N GLN A 67 19.23 -41.22 -41.40
CA GLN A 67 19.28 -39.83 -41.82
C GLN A 67 18.07 -39.02 -41.31
N GLY A 68 16.86 -39.55 -41.47
CA GLY A 68 15.64 -38.92 -40.95
C GLY A 68 15.68 -38.74 -39.43
N LEU A 69 16.20 -39.72 -38.69
CA LEU A 69 16.39 -39.63 -37.24
C LEU A 69 17.43 -38.57 -36.85
N MET A 70 18.54 -38.45 -37.58
CA MET A 70 19.54 -37.41 -37.33
C MET A 70 18.96 -36.01 -37.56
N GLU A 71 18.21 -35.81 -38.63
CA GLU A 71 17.54 -34.54 -38.94
C GLU A 71 16.49 -34.20 -37.87
N ALA A 72 15.64 -35.17 -37.50
CA ALA A 72 14.66 -35.00 -36.44
C ALA A 72 15.33 -34.67 -35.09
N ASN A 73 16.41 -35.37 -34.73
CA ASN A 73 17.15 -35.10 -33.49
C ASN A 73 17.73 -33.68 -33.47
N ARG A 74 18.28 -33.21 -34.60
CA ARG A 74 18.78 -31.84 -34.73
C ARG A 74 17.65 -30.82 -34.54
N CYS A 75 16.53 -31.00 -35.22
CA CYS A 75 15.36 -30.12 -35.07
C CYS A 75 14.84 -30.09 -33.62
N LEU A 76 14.77 -31.26 -32.96
CA LEU A 76 14.37 -31.33 -31.55
C LEU A 76 15.32 -30.56 -30.64
N ARG A 77 16.64 -30.62 -30.86
CA ARG A 77 17.60 -29.81 -30.09
C ARG A 77 17.38 -28.32 -30.27
N ASP A 78 17.08 -27.87 -31.50
CA ASP A 78 16.81 -26.46 -31.77
C ASP A 78 15.52 -25.99 -31.07
N VAL A 79 14.46 -26.81 -31.08
CA VAL A 79 13.22 -26.55 -30.34
C VAL A 79 13.48 -26.48 -28.84
N VAL A 80 14.20 -27.45 -28.27
CA VAL A 80 14.54 -27.46 -26.83
C VAL A 80 15.28 -26.18 -26.46
N ARG A 81 16.27 -25.76 -27.25
CA ARG A 81 17.01 -24.52 -27.00
C ARG A 81 16.10 -23.28 -27.05
N LEU A 82 15.18 -23.22 -28.02
CA LEU A 82 14.23 -22.12 -28.14
C LEU A 82 13.28 -22.06 -26.92
N GLU A 83 12.73 -23.20 -26.52
CA GLU A 83 11.82 -23.29 -25.38
C GLU A 83 12.53 -23.01 -24.06
N GLN A 84 13.78 -23.44 -23.87
CA GLN A 84 14.59 -23.02 -22.73
C GLN A 84 14.77 -21.50 -22.67
N GLY A 85 15.04 -20.85 -23.82
CA GLY A 85 15.11 -19.40 -23.89
C GLY A 85 13.78 -18.72 -23.58
N ARG A 86 12.64 -19.30 -23.98
CA ARG A 86 11.30 -18.80 -23.63
C ARG A 86 11.02 -18.96 -22.13
N ALA A 87 11.31 -20.12 -21.56
CA ALA A 87 11.14 -20.42 -20.15
C ALA A 87 11.96 -19.47 -19.27
N SER A 88 13.24 -19.25 -19.60
CA SER A 88 14.10 -18.31 -18.86
C SER A 88 13.57 -16.87 -18.89
N ARG A 89 13.08 -16.39 -20.05
CA ARG A 89 12.43 -15.06 -20.12
C ARG A 89 11.16 -14.99 -19.28
N GLN A 90 10.37 -16.07 -19.26
CA GLN A 90 9.14 -16.12 -18.49
C GLN A 90 9.41 -16.17 -16.98
N GLU A 91 10.44 -16.90 -16.56
CA GLU A 91 10.94 -16.92 -15.18
C GLU A 91 11.40 -15.53 -14.74
N GLN A 92 12.21 -14.84 -15.56
CA GLN A 92 12.64 -13.48 -15.25
C GLN A 92 11.44 -12.53 -15.07
N ARG A 93 10.45 -12.59 -15.97
CA ARG A 93 9.22 -11.79 -15.85
C ARG A 93 8.44 -12.12 -14.57
N ALA A 94 8.36 -13.39 -14.19
CA ALA A 94 7.68 -13.81 -12.96
C ALA A 94 8.39 -13.24 -11.72
N ASN A 95 9.73 -13.29 -11.69
CA ASN A 95 10.54 -12.72 -10.61
C ASN A 95 10.37 -11.19 -10.52
N ASP A 96 10.37 -10.49 -11.66
CA ASP A 96 10.16 -9.04 -11.70
C ASP A 96 8.78 -8.67 -11.15
N LEU A 97 7.73 -9.41 -11.55
CA LEU A 97 6.37 -9.22 -11.05
C LEU A 97 6.27 -9.53 -9.55
N GLU A 98 6.93 -10.57 -9.06
CA GLU A 98 6.98 -10.88 -7.63
C GLU A 98 7.58 -9.72 -6.83
N ASN A 99 8.66 -9.11 -7.33
CA ASN A 99 9.28 -7.95 -6.70
C ASN A 99 8.33 -6.74 -6.68
N VAL A 100 7.62 -6.48 -7.78
CA VAL A 100 6.60 -5.41 -7.83
C VAL A 100 5.51 -5.67 -6.78
N VAL A 101 5.01 -6.90 -6.68
CA VAL A 101 3.99 -7.27 -5.69
C VAL A 101 4.50 -7.10 -4.26
N LYS A 102 5.74 -7.51 -3.97
CA LYS A 102 6.38 -7.30 -2.66
C LYS A 102 6.44 -5.81 -2.30
N ASN A 103 6.86 -4.96 -3.25
CA ASN A 103 6.93 -3.52 -3.04
C ASN A 103 5.56 -2.88 -2.82
N ILE A 104 4.54 -3.29 -3.60
CA ILE A 104 3.16 -2.81 -3.41
C ILE A 104 2.63 -3.21 -2.03
N LYS A 105 2.83 -4.45 -1.61
CA LYS A 105 2.43 -4.92 -0.27
C LYS A 105 3.08 -4.09 0.83
N ALA A 106 4.40 -3.87 0.74
CA ALA A 106 5.11 -3.04 1.70
C ALA A 106 4.55 -1.60 1.74
N LYS A 107 4.21 -1.03 0.58
CA LYS A 107 3.64 0.32 0.50
C LYS A 107 2.24 0.40 1.09
N ILE A 108 1.41 -0.61 0.88
CA ILE A 108 0.08 -0.72 1.49
C ILE A 108 0.21 -0.75 3.01
N CYS A 109 1.03 -1.64 3.56
CA CYS A 109 1.22 -1.73 5.01
C CYS A 109 1.72 -0.40 5.60
N GLN A 110 2.68 0.25 4.95
CA GLN A 110 3.14 1.58 5.38
C GLN A 110 2.00 2.61 5.41
N LEU A 111 1.17 2.66 4.38
CA LEU A 111 0.05 3.62 4.31
C LEU A 111 -1.04 3.31 5.32
N GLU A 112 -1.31 2.02 5.58
CA GLU A 112 -2.23 1.57 6.62
C GLU A 112 -1.73 2.01 8.01
N ASP A 113 -0.47 1.75 8.32
CA ASP A 113 0.16 2.14 9.59
C ASP A 113 0.14 3.67 9.79
N GLU A 114 0.50 4.43 8.76
CA GLU A 114 0.45 5.90 8.79
C GLU A 114 -0.98 6.41 9.01
N THR A 115 -1.97 5.77 8.39
CA THR A 115 -3.38 6.16 8.54
C THR A 115 -3.89 5.85 9.95
N ILE A 116 -3.57 4.68 10.48
CA ILE A 116 -3.91 4.27 11.85
C ILE A 116 -3.27 5.24 12.85
N ALA A 117 -1.98 5.55 12.70
CA ALA A 117 -1.27 6.48 13.57
C ALA A 117 -1.91 7.88 13.58
N LYS A 118 -2.26 8.42 12.39
CA LYS A 118 -2.96 9.71 12.27
C LYS A 118 -4.34 9.68 12.92
N ALA A 119 -5.10 8.61 12.70
CA ALA A 119 -6.43 8.45 13.31
C ALA A 119 -6.33 8.39 14.85
N CYS A 120 -5.35 7.66 15.39
CA CYS A 120 -5.08 7.62 16.83
C CYS A 120 -4.70 9.00 17.39
N GLN A 121 -3.84 9.74 16.69
CA GLN A 121 -3.45 11.09 17.09
C GLN A 121 -4.65 12.04 17.12
N GLN A 122 -5.46 12.05 16.05
CA GLN A 122 -6.67 12.88 15.96
C GLN A 122 -7.68 12.51 17.05
N GLN A 123 -7.88 11.21 17.31
CA GLN A 123 -8.77 10.74 18.36
C GLN A 123 -8.33 11.21 19.75
N ASN A 124 -7.02 11.27 20.01
CA ASN A 124 -6.48 11.80 21.26
C ASN A 124 -6.68 13.31 21.36
N GLN A 125 -6.46 14.06 20.28
CA GLN A 125 -6.72 15.51 20.26
C GLN A 125 -8.19 15.83 20.54
N VAL A 126 -9.12 15.09 19.93
CA VAL A 126 -10.57 15.26 20.18
C VAL A 126 -10.90 14.98 21.65
N LYS A 127 -10.32 13.94 22.24
CA LYS A 127 -10.53 13.62 23.67
C LYS A 127 -10.05 14.73 24.58
N GLU A 128 -8.89 15.32 24.31
CA GLU A 128 -8.37 16.44 25.11
C GLU A 128 -9.24 17.69 24.96
N LEU A 129 -9.66 18.03 23.74
CA LEU A 129 -10.58 19.15 23.49
C LEU A 129 -11.93 18.95 24.20
N GLN A 130 -12.45 17.73 24.25
CA GLN A 130 -13.68 17.41 24.99
C GLN A 130 -13.50 17.64 26.51
N LYS A 131 -12.36 17.24 27.09
CA LYS A 131 -12.06 17.51 28.49
C LYS A 131 -11.95 19.01 28.78
N GLU A 132 -11.26 19.75 27.91
CA GLU A 132 -11.11 21.19 28.04
C GLU A 132 -12.47 21.92 27.91
N GLN A 133 -13.30 21.50 26.95
CA GLN A 133 -14.65 22.02 26.80
C GLN A 133 -15.49 21.78 28.06
N GLN A 134 -15.43 20.59 28.65
CA GLN A 134 -16.15 20.28 29.88
C GLN A 134 -15.65 21.13 31.06
N ALA A 135 -14.33 21.27 31.21
CA ALA A 135 -13.74 22.11 32.25
C ALA A 135 -14.14 23.58 32.09
N SER A 136 -14.16 24.09 30.85
CA SER A 136 -14.60 25.45 30.53
C SER A 136 -16.08 25.66 30.86
N ARG A 137 -16.96 24.71 30.52
CA ARG A 137 -18.39 24.77 30.87
C ARG A 137 -18.62 24.85 32.37
N VAL A 138 -17.92 24.02 33.15
CA VAL A 138 -18.02 24.04 34.62
C VAL A 138 -17.57 25.40 35.17
N LYS A 139 -16.44 25.93 34.69
CA LYS A 139 -15.96 27.27 35.11
C LYS A 139 -16.95 28.37 34.76
N TYR A 140 -17.52 28.35 33.57
CA TYR A 140 -18.51 29.32 33.13
C TYR A 140 -19.74 29.31 34.04
N GLN A 141 -20.26 28.12 34.36
CA GLN A 141 -21.42 27.97 35.24
C GLN A 141 -21.14 28.49 36.66
N GLN A 142 -19.98 28.18 37.23
CA GLN A 142 -19.55 28.73 38.52
C GLN A 142 -19.43 30.25 38.51
N GLN A 143 -18.95 30.85 37.42
CA GLN A 143 -18.88 32.30 37.27
C GLN A 143 -20.27 32.94 37.17
N GLN A 144 -21.20 32.26 36.48
CA GLN A 144 -22.59 32.72 36.36
C GLN A 144 -23.30 32.72 37.72
N GLU A 145 -23.11 31.69 38.54
CA GLU A 145 -23.64 31.63 39.92
C GLU A 145 -23.07 32.75 40.79
N LYS A 146 -21.75 32.98 40.74
CA LYS A 146 -21.11 34.10 41.48
C LYS A 146 -21.63 35.47 41.04
N LEU A 147 -21.89 35.65 39.74
CA LEU A 147 -22.45 36.90 39.23
C LEU A 147 -23.84 37.14 39.81
N GLN A 148 -24.70 36.11 39.82
CA GLN A 148 -26.04 36.20 40.42
C GLN A 148 -25.97 36.53 41.91
N GLU A 149 -25.09 35.88 42.67
CA GLU A 149 -24.87 36.19 44.09
C GLU A 149 -24.45 37.65 44.29
N GLN A 150 -23.56 38.17 43.43
CA GLN A 150 -23.13 39.57 43.49
C GLN A 150 -24.27 40.54 43.16
N GLU A 151 -25.08 40.24 42.15
CA GLU A 151 -26.26 41.04 41.79
C GLU A 151 -27.26 41.11 42.95
N GLU A 152 -27.51 40.00 43.65
CA GLU A 152 -28.35 39.97 44.86
C GLU A 152 -27.77 40.81 46.00
N ILE A 153 -26.46 40.73 46.24
CA ILE A 153 -25.78 41.55 47.26
C ILE A 153 -25.91 43.03 46.92
N ILE A 154 -25.66 43.41 45.67
CA ILE A 154 -25.79 44.79 45.20
C ILE A 154 -27.22 45.29 45.41
N ALA A 155 -28.24 44.51 45.02
CA ALA A 155 -29.64 44.87 45.20
C ALA A 155 -30.00 45.07 46.69
N ARG A 156 -29.50 44.19 47.58
CA ARG A 156 -29.68 44.33 49.04
C ARG A 156 -29.03 45.60 49.56
N LEU A 157 -27.78 45.88 49.17
CA LEU A 157 -27.06 47.08 49.60
C LEU A 157 -27.71 48.37 49.09
N GLN A 158 -28.18 48.39 47.84
CA GLN A 158 -28.91 49.54 47.29
C GLN A 158 -30.20 49.83 48.06
N LYS A 159 -30.92 48.78 48.47
CA LYS A 159 -32.13 48.91 49.30
C LYS A 159 -31.82 49.49 50.68
N GLU A 160 -30.76 48.98 51.33
CA GLU A 160 -30.31 49.50 52.63
C GLU A 160 -29.82 50.95 52.54
N LEU A 161 -29.03 51.29 51.53
CA LEU A 161 -28.52 52.65 51.31
C LEU A 161 -29.68 53.64 51.10
N SER A 162 -30.71 53.23 50.35
CA SER A 162 -31.92 54.02 50.16
C SER A 162 -32.73 54.19 51.46
N ARG A 163 -32.79 53.15 52.30
CA ARG A 163 -33.45 53.19 53.62
C ARG A 163 -32.73 54.15 54.55
N VAL A 164 -31.43 53.97 54.72
CA VAL A 164 -30.56 54.81 55.56
C VAL A 164 -30.59 56.26 55.07
N GLY A 165 -30.53 56.50 53.76
CA GLY A 165 -30.64 57.85 53.19
C GLY A 165 -31.97 58.54 53.55
N ARG A 166 -33.10 57.82 53.52
CA ARG A 166 -34.40 58.37 53.95
C ARG A 166 -34.44 58.65 55.46
N GLU A 167 -33.91 57.74 56.27
CA GLU A 167 -33.85 57.90 57.73
C GLU A 167 -32.97 59.09 58.12
N GLU A 168 -31.82 59.28 57.45
CA GLU A 168 -30.94 60.42 57.68
C GLU A 168 -31.58 61.73 57.25
N GLN A 169 -32.22 61.77 56.08
CA GLN A 169 -32.96 62.96 55.63
C GLN A 169 -34.05 63.34 56.64
N GLN A 170 -34.81 62.36 57.15
CA GLN A 170 -35.84 62.62 58.16
C GLN A 170 -35.26 63.13 59.49
N ARG A 171 -34.10 62.61 59.91
CA ARG A 171 -33.38 63.11 61.09
C ARG A 171 -32.93 64.56 60.87
N ALA A 172 -32.32 64.86 59.73
CA ALA A 172 -31.87 66.20 59.35
C ALA A 172 -33.05 67.19 59.31
N ASP A 173 -34.16 66.83 58.67
CA ASP A 173 -35.37 67.66 58.61
C ASP A 173 -35.94 67.95 60.01
N THR A 174 -35.94 66.93 60.89
CA THR A 174 -36.41 67.07 62.27
C THR A 174 -35.49 68.00 63.07
N GLN A 175 -34.18 67.81 62.99
CA GLN A 175 -33.19 68.67 63.63
C GLN A 175 -33.30 70.12 63.13
N ASN A 176 -33.39 70.31 61.82
CA ASN A 176 -33.51 71.63 61.20
C ASN A 176 -34.80 72.34 61.65
N LYS A 177 -35.92 71.60 61.74
CA LYS A 177 -37.19 72.12 62.28
C LYS A 177 -37.07 72.52 63.75
N MET A 178 -36.42 71.70 64.58
CA MET A 178 -36.18 72.02 66.00
C MET A 178 -35.28 73.25 66.15
N PHE A 179 -34.20 73.34 65.37
CA PHE A 179 -33.28 74.48 65.35
C PHE A 179 -34.00 75.77 64.94
N CYS A 180 -34.82 75.72 63.89
CA CYS A 180 -35.67 76.86 63.49
C CYS A 180 -36.63 77.28 64.61
N GLN A 181 -37.25 76.34 65.32
CA GLN A 181 -38.13 76.65 66.47
C GLN A 181 -37.37 77.27 67.64
N PHE A 182 -36.16 76.78 67.92
CA PHE A 182 -35.27 77.34 68.93
C PHE A 182 -34.89 78.79 68.60
N CYS A 183 -34.43 79.06 67.36
CA CYS A 183 -34.10 80.42 66.91
C CYS A 183 -35.28 81.38 67.02
N LYS A 184 -36.52 80.92 66.81
CA LYS A 184 -37.74 81.73 66.98
C LYS A 184 -38.05 82.09 68.44
N ARG A 185 -37.58 81.30 69.41
CA ARG A 185 -37.81 81.48 70.85
C ARG A 185 -36.64 82.14 71.60
N ALA A 186 -35.51 82.35 70.94
CA ALA A 186 -34.34 82.98 71.55
C ALA A 186 -34.60 84.48 71.89
N PRO A 187 -34.10 85.00 73.04
CA PRO A 187 -34.25 86.41 73.41
C PRO A 187 -33.61 87.33 72.36
N LYS A 188 -34.37 88.31 71.87
CA LYS A 188 -33.93 89.22 70.79
C LYS A 188 -33.23 90.46 71.37
N SER A 189 -32.03 90.29 71.93
CA SER A 189 -31.13 91.43 72.17
C SER A 189 -30.34 91.76 70.89
N VAL A 190 -29.90 93.01 70.71
CA VAL A 190 -29.18 93.46 69.49
C VAL A 190 -27.85 92.72 69.30
N LEU A 191 -27.23 92.24 70.39
CA LEU A 191 -26.02 91.41 70.34
C LEU A 191 -26.33 89.95 70.00
N ASP A 192 -27.40 89.36 70.55
CA ASP A 192 -27.80 87.97 70.27
C ASP A 192 -28.21 87.76 68.81
N GLN A 193 -28.77 88.79 68.16
CA GLN A 193 -29.17 88.73 66.76
C GLN A 193 -27.98 88.67 65.79
N ARG A 194 -26.82 89.22 66.17
CA ARG A 194 -25.58 89.16 65.40
C ARG A 194 -24.90 87.79 65.52
N TYR A 195 -24.92 87.19 66.71
CA TYR A 195 -24.43 85.82 66.92
C TYR A 195 -25.31 84.75 66.26
N LEU A 196 -26.63 84.88 66.31
CA LEU A 196 -27.56 83.94 65.65
C LEU A 196 -27.41 83.95 64.13
N SER A 197 -27.14 85.10 63.51
CA SER A 197 -26.97 85.21 62.05
C SER A 197 -25.65 84.58 61.56
N GLU A 198 -24.58 84.65 62.35
CA GLU A 198 -23.31 83.99 62.04
C GLU A 198 -23.41 82.45 62.19
N VAL A 199 -24.10 81.96 63.22
CA VAL A 199 -24.31 80.50 63.43
C VAL A 199 -25.22 79.90 62.36
N ILE A 200 -26.30 80.59 61.97
CA ILE A 200 -27.20 80.15 60.89
C ILE A 200 -26.47 80.07 59.55
N PHE A 201 -25.60 81.04 59.25
CA PHE A 201 -24.78 81.03 58.02
C PHE A 201 -23.85 79.82 57.98
N PHE A 202 -23.10 79.56 59.07
CA PHE A 202 -22.15 78.45 59.14
C PHE A 202 -22.83 77.09 59.01
N PHE A 203 -24.00 76.91 59.64
CA PHE A 203 -24.76 75.65 59.61
C PHE A 203 -25.43 75.38 58.25
N CYS A 204 -25.89 76.43 57.55
CA CYS A 204 -26.41 76.27 56.19
C CYS A 204 -25.31 75.91 55.18
N GLU A 205 -24.08 76.42 55.38
CA GLU A 205 -22.95 76.16 54.49
C GLU A 205 -22.41 74.72 54.65
N THR A 206 -22.43 74.16 55.87
CA THR A 206 -21.97 72.77 56.13
C THR A 206 -22.98 71.68 55.72
N VAL A 207 -24.26 72.02 55.56
CA VAL A 207 -25.33 71.07 55.20
C VAL A 207 -25.58 71.01 53.68
N SER A 208 -24.97 71.91 52.89
CA SER A 208 -25.11 71.97 51.42
C SER A 208 -23.90 71.45 50.63
N GLN A 209 -22.90 70.84 51.29
CA GLN A 209 -21.83 70.04 50.65
C GLN A 209 -22.05 68.56 50.92
#